data_AF-A0A820LPY7-F1
#
_entry.id   AF-A0A820LPY7-F1
#
_cell.length_a   1.000
_cell.length_b   1.000
_cell.length_c   1.000
_cell.angle_alpha   90.00
_cell.angle_beta   90.00
_cell.angle_gamma   90.00
#
_symmetry.space_group_name_H-M   'P 1'
#
loop_
_entity.id
_entity.type
_entity.pdbx_description
1 polymer ?
#
loop_
_entity_poly.entity_id
_entity_poly.type
_entity_poly.pdbx_seq_one_letter_code
_entity_poly.pdbx_strand_id
1 'polypeptide(L)'
;FRFFYLKNFLDSLNITKAALDLASTQADAAYEQVQKLQEQAFKVHLDITFNAPNIIIPTNSYSDEALLFDLGKLTLLTRFYDDPKRSLVEQQNVRLENVLASRVKLNHDNNILGEIILLECAELNTLINRLLYPEKIKTEPGVSIKVEWDLVHFRLAKGDYSCVMKVLMENFTENIRDQIPETAQLEQYHYRQEEQEKEEEALRNAVIKRQQGSK
;
A
#
# COMPACT_ATOMS: atom_id res chain seq x y z
N PHE A 1 -8.29 -3.05 -0.05
CA PHE A 1 -7.00 -2.62 0.54
C PHE A 1 -7.01 -1.11 0.73
N ARG A 2 -6.98 -0.60 1.97
CA ARG A 2 -6.98 0.85 2.22
C ARG A 2 -5.57 1.42 1.99
N PHE A 3 -5.45 2.38 1.06
CA PHE A 3 -4.22 3.13 0.75
C PHE A 3 -3.51 3.70 2.00
N PHE A 4 -4.27 3.97 3.07
CA PHE A 4 -3.78 4.38 4.38
C PHE A 4 -2.74 3.43 4.99
N TYR A 5 -2.92 2.11 4.87
CA TYR A 5 -1.97 1.14 5.44
C TYR A 5 -0.64 1.08 4.68
N LEU A 6 -0.67 1.23 3.35
CA LEU A 6 0.55 1.29 2.53
C LEU A 6 1.32 2.58 2.82
N LYS A 7 0.62 3.72 2.91
CA LYS A 7 1.23 4.99 3.29
C LYS A 7 1.90 4.89 4.66
N ASN A 8 1.23 4.35 5.66
CA ASN A 8 1.78 4.19 7.00
C ASN A 8 2.97 3.22 7.06
N PHE A 9 2.95 2.13 6.29
CA PHE A 9 4.09 1.22 6.18
C PHE A 9 5.30 1.92 5.57
N LEU A 10 5.13 2.61 4.44
CA LEU A 10 6.19 3.39 3.79
C LEU A 10 6.73 4.50 4.71
N ASP A 11 5.83 5.18 5.43
CA ASP A 11 6.20 6.19 6.43
C ASP A 11 7.01 5.57 7.57
N SER A 12 6.63 4.38 8.06
CA SER A 12 7.38 3.68 9.12
C SER A 12 8.78 3.24 8.68
N LEU A 13 8.94 2.82 7.43
CA LEU A 13 10.26 2.48 6.86
C LEU A 13 11.14 3.71 6.70
N ASN A 14 10.57 4.84 6.28
CA ASN A 14 11.29 6.12 6.16
C ASN A 14 11.72 6.67 7.52
N ILE A 15 10.85 6.58 8.53
CA ILE A 15 11.17 6.97 9.92
C ILE A 15 12.28 6.08 10.48
N THR A 16 12.22 4.77 10.22
CA THR A 16 13.26 3.82 10.66
C THR A 16 14.61 4.13 10.01
N LYS A 17 14.63 4.46 8.71
CA LYS A 17 15.85 4.87 8.01
C LYS A 17 16.44 6.17 8.59
N ALA A 18 15.60 7.18 8.83
CA ALA A 18 16.03 8.45 9.40
C ALA A 18 16.55 8.32 10.85
N ALA A 19 15.92 7.48 11.66
CA ALA A 19 16.37 7.19 13.02
C ALA A 19 17.73 6.45 13.03
N LEU A 20 17.94 5.54 12.08
CA LEU A 20 19.21 4.84 11.89
C LEU A 20 20.32 5.81 11.45
N ASP A 21 20.03 6.72 10.52
CA ASP A 21 20.98 7.75 10.07
C ASP A 21 21.36 8.70 11.23
N LEU A 22 20.39 9.13 12.05
CA LEU A 22 20.65 9.98 13.23
C LEU A 22 21.48 9.25 14.29
N ALA A 23 21.18 7.99 14.59
CA ALA A 23 21.93 7.20 15.56
C ALA A 23 23.40 6.98 15.13
N SER A 24 23.67 6.92 13.83
CA SER A 24 25.03 6.79 13.30
C SER A 24 25.89 8.06 13.50
N THR A 25 25.28 9.25 13.60
CA THR A 25 26.02 10.51 13.78
C THR A 25 26.44 10.82 15.22
N GLN A 26 25.89 10.12 16.22
CA GLN A 26 26.06 10.49 17.64
C GLN A 26 27.05 9.62 18.42
N ALA A 27 27.55 8.53 17.84
CA ALA A 27 28.51 7.65 18.51
C ALA A 27 29.49 7.01 17.51
N ASP A 28 30.79 7.28 17.64
CA ASP A 28 31.85 6.77 16.74
C ASP A 28 31.88 5.23 16.65
N ALA A 29 31.59 4.52 17.75
CA ALA A 29 31.49 3.06 17.76
C ALA A 29 30.23 2.52 17.08
N ALA A 30 29.13 3.29 17.09
CA ALA A 30 27.91 2.97 16.35
C ALA A 30 28.06 3.38 14.88
N TYR A 31 28.80 4.44 14.58
CA TYR A 31 29.17 4.84 13.22
C TYR A 31 29.95 3.72 12.52
N GLU A 32 31.01 3.18 13.15
CA GLU A 32 31.79 2.09 12.55
C GLU A 32 30.99 0.78 12.41
N GLN A 33 30.08 0.49 13.36
CA GLN A 33 29.18 -0.68 13.27
C GLN A 33 28.08 -0.48 12.22
N VAL A 34 27.48 0.70 12.11
CA VAL A 34 26.49 1.04 11.08
C VAL A 34 27.15 1.10 9.71
N GLN A 35 28.39 1.59 9.62
CA GLN A 35 29.18 1.57 8.39
C GLN A 35 29.51 0.12 8.01
N LYS A 36 29.95 -0.74 8.94
CA LYS A 36 30.12 -2.19 8.69
C LYS A 36 28.81 -2.90 8.33
N LEU A 37 27.68 -2.49 8.90
CA LEU A 37 26.34 -3.01 8.58
C LEU A 37 25.83 -2.50 7.21
N GLN A 38 26.14 -1.26 6.83
CA GLN A 38 25.87 -0.71 5.50
C GLN A 38 26.79 -1.32 4.43
N GLU A 39 28.05 -1.61 4.78
CA GLU A 39 29.02 -2.33 3.95
C GLU A 39 28.64 -3.82 3.80
N GLN A 40 27.88 -4.37 4.75
CA GLN A 40 27.30 -5.71 4.63
C GLN A 40 26.00 -5.66 3.84
N ALA A 41 26.07 -6.11 2.59
CA ALA A 41 24.89 -6.28 1.77
C ALA A 41 23.85 -7.19 2.44
N PHE A 42 22.68 -6.64 2.76
CA PHE A 42 21.58 -7.41 3.32
C PHE A 42 21.04 -8.40 2.28
N LYS A 43 21.13 -9.71 2.59
CA LYS A 43 20.64 -10.79 1.72
C LYS A 43 19.23 -11.20 2.14
N VAL A 44 18.27 -11.07 1.23
CA VAL A 44 16.91 -11.56 1.43
C VAL A 44 16.61 -12.62 0.39
N HIS A 45 16.52 -13.87 0.82
CA HIS A 45 15.95 -14.90 -0.02
C HIS A 45 14.43 -14.92 0.21
N LEU A 46 13.66 -14.63 -0.84
CA LEU A 46 12.20 -14.57 -0.77
C LEU A 46 11.62 -15.23 -2.03
N ASP A 47 11.12 -16.44 -1.85
CA ASP A 47 10.40 -17.18 -2.88
C ASP A 47 8.93 -17.19 -2.50
N ILE A 48 8.12 -16.39 -3.21
CA ILE A 48 6.68 -16.31 -3.00
C ILE A 48 5.94 -16.56 -4.30
N THR A 49 4.83 -17.26 -4.17
CA THR A 49 3.87 -17.44 -5.26
C THR A 49 2.49 -17.33 -4.64
N PHE A 50 1.70 -16.37 -5.10
CA PHE A 50 0.34 -16.23 -4.61
C PHE A 50 -0.58 -15.73 -5.72
N ASN A 51 -1.85 -16.12 -5.62
CA ASN A 51 -2.89 -15.53 -6.43
C ASN A 51 -3.15 -14.13 -5.89
N ALA A 52 -2.88 -13.13 -6.71
CA ALA A 52 -3.06 -11.74 -6.34
C ALA A 52 -4.55 -11.45 -6.10
N PRO A 53 -4.87 -10.50 -5.21
CA PRO A 53 -6.25 -10.23 -4.86
C PRO A 53 -7.00 -9.59 -6.03
N ASN A 54 -8.27 -9.94 -6.17
CA ASN A 54 -9.20 -9.23 -7.03
C ASN A 54 -9.60 -7.91 -6.36
N ILE A 55 -9.46 -6.80 -7.09
CA ILE A 55 -9.79 -5.46 -6.59
C ILE A 55 -11.00 -4.95 -7.35
N ILE A 56 -12.09 -4.67 -6.63
CA ILE A 56 -13.28 -4.02 -7.18
C ILE A 56 -13.28 -2.57 -6.72
N ILE A 57 -13.43 -1.64 -7.67
CA ILE A 57 -13.50 -0.21 -7.42
C ILE A 57 -14.77 0.34 -8.08
N PRO A 58 -15.84 0.63 -7.32
CA PRO A 58 -17.03 1.25 -7.86
C PRO A 58 -16.72 2.68 -8.32
N THR A 59 -17.54 3.20 -9.23
CA THR A 59 -17.44 4.59 -9.71
C THR A 59 -17.55 5.58 -8.56
N ASN A 60 -18.46 5.34 -7.62
CA ASN A 60 -18.56 6.00 -6.31
C ASN A 60 -19.17 5.04 -5.28
N SER A 61 -19.28 5.45 -4.01
CA SER A 61 -19.75 4.58 -2.92
C SER A 61 -21.19 4.08 -3.05
N TYR A 62 -22.00 4.63 -3.96
CA TYR A 62 -23.41 4.28 -4.17
C TYR A 62 -23.68 3.63 -5.53
N SER A 63 -22.65 3.50 -6.37
CA SER A 63 -22.80 3.04 -7.74
C SER A 63 -22.73 1.53 -7.86
N ASP A 64 -23.57 0.97 -8.74
CA ASP A 64 -23.49 -0.42 -9.15
C ASP A 64 -22.50 -0.64 -10.31
N GLU A 65 -21.97 0.43 -10.89
CA GLU A 65 -20.95 0.38 -11.94
C GLU A 65 -19.54 0.45 -11.33
N ALA A 66 -18.70 -0.53 -11.63
CA ALA A 66 -17.36 -0.67 -11.07
C ALA A 66 -16.32 -1.16 -12.07
N LEU A 67 -15.05 -1.00 -11.72
CA LEU A 67 -13.94 -1.71 -12.34
C LEU A 67 -13.52 -2.88 -11.46
N LEU A 68 -13.34 -4.05 -12.07
CA LEU A 68 -12.71 -5.21 -11.47
C LEU A 68 -11.31 -5.34 -12.03
N PHE A 69 -10.32 -5.49 -11.16
CA PHE A 69 -8.94 -5.81 -11.49
C PHE A 69 -8.63 -7.19 -10.92
N ASP A 70 -8.51 -8.19 -11.78
CA ASP A 70 -7.89 -9.46 -11.45
C ASP A 70 -6.39 -9.30 -11.71
N LEU A 71 -5.62 -9.22 -10.63
CA LEU A 71 -4.16 -9.07 -10.72
C LEU A 71 -3.47 -10.40 -11.02
N GLY A 72 -4.23 -11.47 -11.21
CA GLY A 72 -3.76 -12.77 -11.64
C GLY A 72 -2.86 -13.42 -10.60
N LYS A 73 -1.68 -13.88 -11.02
CA LYS A 73 -0.74 -14.59 -10.15
C LYS A 73 0.60 -13.90 -10.14
N LEU A 74 1.07 -13.56 -8.93
CA LEU A 74 2.39 -12.99 -8.71
C LEU A 74 3.34 -14.07 -8.21
N THR A 75 4.44 -14.23 -8.92
CA THR A 75 5.57 -15.09 -8.54
C THR A 75 6.81 -14.21 -8.38
N LEU A 76 7.49 -14.32 -7.24
CA LEU A 76 8.81 -13.74 -7.01
C LEU A 76 9.73 -14.86 -6.58
N LEU A 77 10.83 -15.04 -7.29
CA LEU A 77 11.86 -16.01 -6.96
C LEU A 77 13.20 -15.30 -6.84
N THR A 78 13.94 -15.57 -5.77
CA THR A 78 15.25 -14.97 -5.53
C THR A 78 16.34 -16.03 -5.64
N ARG A 79 17.40 -15.73 -6.37
CA ARG A 79 18.62 -16.52 -6.45
C ARG A 79 19.82 -15.65 -6.11
N PHE A 80 20.81 -16.24 -5.45
CA PHE A 80 22.13 -15.64 -5.29
C PHE A 80 23.16 -16.46 -6.06
N TYR A 81 24.10 -15.79 -6.71
CA TYR A 81 25.23 -16.46 -7.34
C TYR A 81 26.46 -15.58 -7.33
N ASP A 82 27.63 -16.22 -7.30
CA ASP A 82 28.91 -15.56 -7.48
C ASP A 82 29.20 -15.43 -8.98
N ASP A 83 29.33 -14.20 -9.44
CA ASP A 83 29.75 -13.85 -10.77
C ASP A 83 31.27 -13.51 -10.73
N PRO A 84 32.12 -14.18 -11.52
CA PRO A 84 33.56 -13.94 -11.52
C PRO A 84 33.98 -12.50 -11.82
N LYS A 85 33.13 -11.73 -12.52
CA LYS A 85 33.36 -10.31 -12.87
C LYS A 85 32.63 -9.36 -11.93
N ARG A 86 31.49 -9.80 -11.37
CA ARG A 86 30.56 -8.95 -10.61
C ARG A 86 30.48 -9.28 -9.12
N SER A 87 31.31 -10.20 -8.63
CA SER A 87 31.26 -10.71 -7.26
C SER A 87 29.88 -11.32 -6.97
N LEU A 88 29.33 -11.11 -5.77
CA LEU A 88 28.04 -11.66 -5.38
C LEU A 88 26.86 -10.86 -5.98
N VAL A 89 26.02 -11.55 -6.74
CA VAL A 89 24.80 -11.01 -7.37
C VAL A 89 23.56 -11.63 -6.75
N GLU A 90 22.58 -10.79 -6.43
CA GLU A 90 21.22 -11.20 -6.18
C GLU A 90 20.39 -11.03 -7.46
N GLN A 91 19.70 -12.09 -7.86
CA GLN A 91 18.80 -12.09 -8.99
C GLN A 91 17.39 -12.40 -8.52
N GLN A 92 16.45 -11.55 -8.89
CA GLN A 92 15.03 -11.74 -8.63
C GLN A 92 14.30 -11.91 -9.96
N ASN A 93 13.49 -12.95 -10.06
CA ASN A 93 12.58 -13.16 -11.18
C ASN A 93 11.15 -12.90 -10.69
N VAL A 94 10.57 -11.79 -11.15
CA VAL A 94 9.20 -11.38 -10.85
C VAL A 94 8.34 -11.69 -12.07
N ARG A 95 7.30 -12.50 -11.89
CA ARG A 95 6.38 -12.89 -12.94
C ARG A 95 4.95 -12.57 -12.54
N LEU A 96 4.23 -11.91 -13.44
CA LEU A 96 2.83 -11.58 -13.28
C LEU A 96 2.05 -12.19 -14.44
N GLU A 97 1.19 -13.16 -14.12
CA GLU A 97 0.45 -13.96 -15.09
C GLU A 97 -1.06 -13.66 -14.98
N ASN A 98 -1.79 -13.72 -16.10
CA ASN A 98 -3.26 -13.65 -16.14
C ASN A 98 -3.87 -12.37 -15.55
N VAL A 99 -3.28 -11.21 -15.84
CA VAL A 99 -3.85 -9.92 -15.39
C VAL A 99 -5.01 -9.54 -16.30
N LEU A 100 -6.15 -9.25 -15.68
CA LEU A 100 -7.37 -8.80 -16.34
C LEU A 100 -7.89 -7.54 -15.67
N ALA A 101 -8.40 -6.62 -16.47
CA ALA A 101 -9.27 -5.56 -15.96
C ALA A 101 -10.57 -5.55 -16.74
N SER A 102 -11.68 -5.45 -16.03
CA SER A 102 -13.01 -5.45 -16.60
C SER A 102 -13.89 -4.35 -16.00
N ARG A 103 -14.84 -3.88 -16.79
CA ARG A 103 -15.97 -3.10 -16.28
C ARG A 103 -17.05 -4.08 -15.87
N VAL A 104 -17.53 -3.93 -14.65
CA VAL A 104 -18.53 -4.80 -14.08
C VAL A 104 -19.75 -4.00 -13.61
N LYS A 105 -20.90 -4.67 -13.63
CA LYS A 105 -22.11 -4.21 -12.96
C LYS A 105 -22.39 -5.09 -11.77
N LEU A 106 -22.61 -4.49 -10.61
CA LEU A 106 -22.84 -5.16 -9.33
C LEU A 106 -24.33 -5.17 -8.99
N ASN A 107 -24.76 -6.10 -8.14
CA ASN A 107 -26.06 -6.06 -7.49
C ASN A 107 -25.93 -5.50 -6.06
N HIS A 108 -27.05 -5.42 -5.32
CA HIS A 108 -27.06 -4.96 -3.93
C HIS A 108 -26.24 -5.84 -2.96
N ASP A 109 -25.95 -7.08 -3.34
CA ASP A 109 -25.12 -8.02 -2.57
C ASP A 109 -23.65 -8.03 -3.05
N ASN A 110 -23.26 -7.09 -3.91
CA ASN A 110 -21.94 -7.00 -4.56
C ASN A 110 -21.59 -8.19 -5.49
N ASN A 111 -22.58 -8.94 -5.95
CA ASN A 111 -22.40 -9.95 -6.99
C ASN A 111 -22.31 -9.31 -8.38
N ILE A 112 -21.47 -9.87 -9.24
CA ILE A 112 -21.30 -9.42 -10.62
C ILE A 112 -22.48 -9.89 -11.47
N LEU A 113 -23.24 -8.95 -12.02
CA LEU A 113 -24.37 -9.17 -12.93
C LEU A 113 -23.95 -9.15 -14.40
N GLY A 114 -22.86 -8.47 -14.70
CA GLY A 114 -22.31 -8.38 -16.06
C GLY A 114 -20.87 -7.91 -16.03
N GLU A 115 -20.09 -8.39 -16.98
CA GLU A 115 -18.66 -8.15 -17.08
C GLU A 115 -18.25 -7.89 -18.54
N ILE A 116 -17.44 -6.86 -18.75
CA ILE A 116 -16.86 -6.49 -20.03
C ILE A 116 -15.35 -6.35 -19.85
N ILE A 117 -14.58 -7.22 -20.48
CA ILE A 117 -13.12 -7.22 -20.37
C ILE A 117 -12.53 -6.05 -21.15
N LEU A 118 -11.80 -5.19 -20.45
CA LEU A 118 -11.16 -3.98 -20.98
C LEU A 118 -9.67 -4.19 -21.26
N LEU A 119 -9.00 -4.95 -20.39
CA LEU A 119 -7.57 -5.21 -20.42
C LEU A 119 -7.33 -6.72 -20.23
N GLU A 120 -6.49 -7.29 -21.10
CA GLU A 120 -5.93 -8.62 -20.92
C GLU A 120 -4.42 -8.52 -21.15
N CYS A 121 -3.64 -8.86 -20.13
CA CYS A 121 -2.18 -8.87 -20.25
C CYS A 121 -1.67 -10.30 -20.27
N ALA A 122 -0.82 -10.58 -21.25
CA ALA A 122 0.04 -11.75 -21.20
C ALA A 122 1.07 -11.62 -20.05
N GLU A 123 1.86 -12.68 -19.85
CA GLU A 123 2.84 -12.77 -18.79
C GLU A 123 3.84 -11.59 -18.86
N LEU A 124 3.98 -10.90 -17.74
CA LEU A 124 5.04 -9.93 -17.52
C LEU A 124 6.18 -10.63 -16.79
N ASN A 125 7.33 -10.73 -17.44
CA ASN A 125 8.56 -11.30 -16.90
C ASN A 125 9.55 -10.19 -16.58
N THR A 126 9.93 -10.05 -15.32
CA THR A 126 10.89 -9.04 -14.88
C THR A 126 12.07 -9.71 -14.18
N LEU A 127 13.27 -9.50 -14.73
CA LEU A 127 14.52 -9.95 -14.15
C LEU A 127 15.25 -8.76 -13.53
N ILE A 128 15.39 -8.78 -12.21
CA ILE A 128 16.13 -7.78 -11.45
C ILE A 128 17.45 -8.41 -11.02
N ASN A 129 18.57 -7.76 -11.34
CA ASN A 129 19.88 -8.15 -10.84
C ASN A 129 20.43 -7.01 -9.98
N ARG A 130 20.76 -7.30 -8.73
CA ARG A 130 21.38 -6.38 -7.79
C ARG A 130 22.77 -6.87 -7.45
N LEU A 131 23.77 -6.04 -7.69
CA LEU A 131 25.11 -6.24 -7.15
C LEU A 131 25.05 -5.99 -5.65
N LEU A 132 25.48 -6.97 -4.86
CA LEU A 132 25.51 -6.82 -3.41
C LEU A 132 26.67 -5.93 -2.95
N TYR A 133 27.73 -5.81 -3.75
CA TYR A 133 28.89 -4.97 -3.48
C TYR A 133 29.19 -4.05 -4.67
N PRO A 134 28.29 -3.11 -5.01
CA PRO A 134 28.41 -2.27 -6.20
C PRO A 134 29.67 -1.38 -6.18
N GLU A 135 30.17 -0.99 -5.01
CA GLU A 135 31.40 -0.21 -4.84
C GLU A 135 32.66 -0.90 -5.39
N LYS A 136 32.65 -2.23 -5.47
CA LYS A 136 33.76 -3.02 -6.04
C LYS A 136 33.79 -2.98 -7.57
N ILE A 137 32.68 -2.62 -8.22
CA ILE A 137 32.51 -2.63 -9.68
C ILE A 137 31.98 -1.28 -10.14
N LYS A 138 32.88 -0.39 -10.55
CA LYS A 138 32.53 0.97 -10.99
C LYS A 138 31.96 1.05 -12.41
N THR A 139 32.00 -0.05 -13.17
CA THR A 139 31.67 -0.09 -14.60
C THR A 139 30.22 -0.47 -14.88
N GLU A 140 29.47 -0.93 -13.88
CA GLU A 140 28.12 -1.45 -14.04
C GLU A 140 27.16 -0.81 -13.02
N PRO A 141 25.85 -0.73 -13.34
CA PRO A 141 24.87 -0.25 -12.37
C PRO A 141 24.71 -1.25 -11.23
N GLY A 142 24.60 -0.75 -9.99
CA GLY A 142 24.37 -1.60 -8.81
C GLY A 142 23.04 -2.36 -8.86
N VAL A 143 22.07 -1.89 -9.65
CA VAL A 143 20.82 -2.60 -9.96
C VAL A 143 20.55 -2.51 -11.46
N SER A 144 20.27 -3.64 -12.08
CA SER A 144 19.83 -3.76 -13.47
C SER A 144 18.46 -4.43 -13.50
N ILE A 145 17.53 -3.84 -14.24
CA ILE A 145 16.16 -4.35 -14.39
C ILE A 145 15.93 -4.60 -15.87
N LYS A 146 15.57 -5.83 -16.21
CA LYS A 146 15.12 -6.23 -17.54
C LYS A 146 13.66 -6.60 -17.43
N VAL A 147 12.82 -5.99 -18.27
CA VAL A 147 11.39 -6.27 -18.33
C VAL A 147 11.07 -6.80 -19.72
N GLU A 148 10.42 -7.94 -19.78
CA GLU A 148 9.84 -8.52 -20.98
C GLU A 148 8.34 -8.65 -20.73
N TRP A 149 7.56 -7.90 -21.49
CA TRP A 149 6.12 -8.00 -21.47
C TRP A 149 5.68 -8.41 -22.87
N ASP A 150 4.98 -9.54 -22.95
CA ASP A 150 4.36 -9.99 -24.19
C ASP A 150 3.20 -9.05 -24.57
N LEU A 151 2.14 -9.60 -25.14
CA LEU A 151 1.03 -8.83 -25.68
C LEU A 151 0.13 -8.27 -24.57
N VAL A 152 -0.15 -6.98 -24.65
CA VAL A 152 -1.14 -6.30 -23.82
C VAL A 152 -2.32 -5.88 -24.70
N HIS A 153 -3.48 -6.49 -24.48
CA HIS A 153 -4.70 -6.17 -25.19
C HIS A 153 -5.52 -5.17 -24.41
N PHE A 154 -5.76 -4.00 -25.02
CA PHE A 154 -6.59 -2.97 -24.44
C PHE A 154 -7.72 -2.58 -25.38
N ARG A 155 -8.97 -2.73 -24.92
CA ARG A 155 -10.19 -2.47 -25.69
C ARG A 155 -11.12 -1.61 -24.86
N LEU A 156 -11.34 -0.38 -25.30
CA LEU A 156 -12.30 0.53 -24.67
C LEU A 156 -13.29 1.05 -25.70
N ALA A 157 -14.57 0.85 -25.45
CA ALA A 157 -15.61 1.65 -26.06
C ALA A 157 -15.77 2.99 -25.31
N LYS A 158 -16.55 3.92 -25.89
CA LYS A 158 -16.87 5.21 -25.26
C LYS A 158 -17.44 5.04 -23.84
N GLY A 159 -18.31 4.06 -23.64
CA GLY A 159 -18.89 3.77 -22.33
C GLY A 159 -17.85 3.30 -21.31
N ASP A 160 -16.88 2.51 -21.75
CA ASP A 160 -15.85 1.94 -20.88
C ASP A 160 -14.86 3.01 -20.44
N TYR A 161 -14.40 3.84 -21.38
CA TYR A 161 -13.58 5.01 -21.06
C TYR A 161 -14.30 5.95 -20.08
N SER A 162 -15.60 6.18 -20.29
CA SER A 162 -16.39 6.99 -19.36
C SER A 162 -16.43 6.37 -17.97
N CYS A 163 -16.63 5.06 -17.85
CA CYS A 163 -16.62 4.36 -16.57
C CYS A 163 -15.25 4.48 -15.87
N VAL A 164 -14.15 4.26 -16.60
CA VAL A 164 -12.79 4.43 -16.06
C VAL A 164 -12.58 5.84 -15.53
N MET A 165 -12.97 6.85 -16.30
CA MET A 165 -12.80 8.24 -15.90
C MET A 165 -13.68 8.61 -14.69
N LYS A 166 -14.91 8.07 -14.61
CA LYS A 166 -15.76 8.23 -13.43
C LYS A 166 -15.13 7.62 -12.19
N VAL A 167 -14.63 6.37 -12.27
CA VAL A 167 -13.92 5.74 -11.14
C VAL A 167 -12.78 6.62 -10.66
N LEU A 168 -12.00 7.21 -11.56
CA LEU A 168 -10.92 8.11 -11.16
C LEU A 168 -11.49 9.38 -10.52
N MET A 169 -12.35 10.12 -11.21
CA MET A 169 -12.79 11.44 -10.78
C MET A 169 -13.69 11.39 -9.54
N GLU A 170 -14.72 10.55 -9.55
CA GLU A 170 -15.73 10.52 -8.50
C GLU A 170 -15.11 10.05 -7.18
N ASN A 171 -14.30 8.98 -7.15
CA ASN A 171 -13.62 8.52 -5.92
C ASN A 171 -12.65 9.55 -5.34
N PHE A 172 -11.96 10.37 -6.16
CA PHE A 172 -11.07 11.42 -5.63
C PHE A 172 -11.83 12.63 -5.09
N THR A 173 -13.04 12.88 -5.60
CA THR A 173 -13.88 14.01 -5.18
C THR A 173 -14.93 13.63 -4.14
N GLU A 174 -15.08 12.34 -3.83
CA GLU A 174 -16.06 11.84 -2.87
C GLU A 174 -15.68 12.27 -1.44
N ASN A 175 -16.25 13.38 -1.00
CA ASN A 175 -16.11 13.87 0.37
C ASN A 175 -17.17 13.21 1.26
N ILE A 176 -16.72 12.33 2.15
CA ILE A 176 -17.55 11.70 3.20
C ILE A 176 -18.15 12.76 4.14
N ARG A 177 -17.52 13.94 4.25
CA ARG A 177 -17.95 15.05 5.13
C ARG A 177 -19.16 15.82 4.61
N ASP A 178 -19.43 15.81 3.31
CA ASP A 178 -20.58 16.51 2.73
C ASP A 178 -21.88 15.70 2.87
N GLN A 179 -21.84 14.55 3.56
CA GLN A 179 -22.91 13.54 3.58
C GLN A 179 -23.38 13.13 4.99
N ILE A 180 -22.83 13.69 6.07
CA ILE A 180 -23.50 13.57 7.38
C ILE A 180 -24.63 14.60 7.38
N PRO A 181 -25.92 14.20 7.49
CA PRO A 181 -27.02 15.14 7.64
C PRO A 181 -26.68 16.11 8.78
N GLU A 182 -26.93 17.41 8.57
CA GLU A 182 -26.62 18.46 9.56
C GLU A 182 -27.19 18.11 10.96
N THR A 183 -28.32 17.40 10.99
CA THR A 183 -28.95 16.82 12.19
C THR A 183 -28.08 15.80 12.92
N ALA A 184 -27.41 14.88 12.22
CA ALA A 184 -26.53 13.89 12.84
C ALA A 184 -25.21 14.51 13.33
N GLN A 185 -24.77 15.62 12.73
CA GLN A 185 -23.64 16.41 13.23
C GLN A 185 -23.99 17.15 14.53
N LEU A 186 -25.20 17.72 14.60
CA LEU A 186 -25.74 18.38 15.80
C LEU A 186 -25.97 17.37 16.94
N GLU A 187 -26.51 16.19 16.66
CA GLU A 187 -26.68 15.12 17.66
C GLU A 187 -25.35 14.64 18.23
N GLN A 188 -24.32 14.48 17.39
CA GLN A 188 -22.97 14.15 17.86
C GLN A 188 -22.32 15.29 18.65
N TYR A 189 -22.66 16.54 18.37
CA TYR A 189 -22.17 17.69 19.12
C TYR A 189 -22.83 17.75 20.51
N HIS A 190 -24.15 17.58 20.58
CA HIS A 190 -24.90 17.55 21.84
C HIS A 190 -24.50 16.37 22.73
N TYR A 191 -24.36 15.17 22.17
CA TYR A 191 -23.91 14.00 22.92
C TYR A 191 -22.52 14.20 23.54
N ARG A 192 -21.61 14.88 22.83
CA ARG A 192 -20.25 15.17 23.31
C ARG A 192 -20.24 16.22 24.41
N GLN A 193 -21.18 17.17 24.41
CA GLN A 193 -21.35 18.13 25.51
C GLN A 193 -21.94 17.48 26.76
N GLU A 194 -22.94 16.60 26.60
CA GLU A 194 -23.53 15.87 27.73
C GLU A 194 -22.52 14.95 28.43
N GLU A 195 -21.62 14.31 27.69
CA GLU A 195 -20.53 13.51 28.28
C GLU A 195 -19.53 14.38 29.05
N GLN A 196 -19.18 15.57 28.54
CA GLN A 196 -18.29 16.51 29.23
C GLN A 196 -18.92 17.07 30.52
N GLU A 197 -20.21 17.40 30.49
CA GLU A 197 -20.93 17.86 31.69
C GLU A 197 -21.01 16.76 32.75
N LYS A 198 -21.27 15.50 32.35
CA LYS A 198 -21.27 14.35 33.27
C LYS A 198 -19.88 14.09 33.87
N GLU A 199 -18.82 14.24 33.08
CA GLU A 199 -17.45 14.06 33.54
C GLU A 199 -17.04 15.17 34.54
N GLU A 200 -17.43 16.42 34.26
CA GLU A 200 -17.19 17.56 35.16
C GLU A 200 -17.98 17.45 36.46
N GLU A 201 -19.25 17.00 36.39
CA GLU A 201 -20.08 16.76 37.57
C GLU A 201 -19.57 15.58 38.40
N ALA A 202 -19.09 14.51 37.76
CA ALA A 202 -18.43 13.39 38.44
C ALA A 202 -17.15 13.83 39.16
N LEU A 203 -16.33 14.68 38.53
CA LEU A 203 -15.15 15.26 39.16
C LEU A 203 -15.54 16.12 40.37
N ARG A 204 -16.55 16.98 40.23
CA ARG A 204 -17.03 17.87 41.30
C ARG A 204 -17.54 17.06 42.50
N ASN A 205 -18.30 16.00 42.24
CA ASN A 205 -18.82 15.11 43.28
C ASN A 205 -17.71 14.27 43.95
N ALA A 206 -16.69 13.86 43.21
CA ALA A 206 -15.52 13.17 43.76
C ALA A 206 -14.68 14.07 44.68
N VAL A 207 -14.53 15.35 44.34
CA VAL A 207 -13.84 16.35 45.17
C VAL A 207 -14.59 16.60 46.48
N ILE A 208 -15.92 16.73 46.43
CA ILE A 208 -16.76 16.92 47.63
C ILE A 208 -16.68 15.70 48.57
N LYS A 209 -16.73 14.47 48.03
CA LYS A 209 -16.58 13.24 48.82
C LYS A 209 -15.21 13.14 49.50
N ARG A 210 -14.13 13.59 48.85
CA ARG A 210 -12.79 13.62 49.46
C ARG A 210 -12.67 14.62 50.60
N GLN A 211 -13.39 15.74 50.55
CA GLN A 211 -13.40 16.74 51.64
C GLN A 211 -14.26 16.34 52.83
N GLN A 212 -15.28 15.49 52.64
CA GLN A 212 -16.15 15.00 53.72
C GLN A 212 -15.63 13.73 54.40
N GLY A 213 -14.71 12.98 53.77
CA GLY A 213 -14.07 11.78 54.34
C GLY A 213 -12.85 12.04 55.24
N SER A 214 -12.54 13.31 55.54
CA SER A 214 -11.46 13.70 56.45
C SER A 214 -12.03 14.38 57.71
N LYS A 215 -12.84 13.64 58.47
CA LYS A 215 -13.14 13.92 59.88
C LYS A 215 -13.17 12.62 60.66
#